data_AF-A0AAW4KKC4-F1
#
_entry.id   AF-A0AAW4KKC4-F1
#
_cell.length_a   1.000
_cell.length_b   1.000
_cell.length_c   1.000
_cell.angle_alpha   90.00
_cell.angle_beta   90.00
_cell.angle_gamma   90.00
#
_symmetry.space_group_name_H-M   'P 1'
#
loop_
_entity.id
_entity.type
_entity.pdbx_description
1 polymer ?
#
loop_
_entity_poly.entity_id
_entity_poly.type
_entity_poly.pdbx_seq_one_letter_code
_entity_poly.pdbx_strand_id
1 'polypeptide(L)'
;MMASQDLLTVTLEGVGGHGSMPHLTVDPLVAAASMVMALQTVVARNIDTQEAAVVTVGALQAGQAANVIPQQALLRLSLRA
;
A
#
# COMPACT_ATOMS: atom_id res chain seq x y z
N MET A 1 -17.09 -21.60 -10.76
CA MET A 1 -16.48 -20.51 -11.55
C MET A 1 -15.05 -20.35 -11.07
N MET A 2 -14.07 -20.37 -11.97
CA MET A 2 -12.67 -20.10 -11.63
C MET A 2 -12.56 -18.62 -11.27
N ALA A 3 -12.25 -18.31 -10.01
CA ALA A 3 -12.01 -16.94 -9.59
C ALA A 3 -10.74 -16.45 -10.27
N SER A 4 -10.88 -15.55 -11.25
CA SER A 4 -9.74 -14.79 -11.77
C SER A 4 -9.18 -13.97 -10.62
N GLN A 5 -7.88 -14.10 -10.37
CA GLN A 5 -7.17 -13.30 -9.38
C GLN A 5 -6.20 -12.42 -10.12
N ASP A 6 -6.30 -11.10 -9.91
CA ASP A 6 -5.31 -10.17 -10.41
C ASP A 6 -4.30 -9.89 -9.30
N LEU A 7 -3.02 -9.98 -9.64
CA LEU A 7 -1.92 -9.68 -8.74
C LEU A 7 -1.29 -8.35 -9.15
N LEU A 8 -1.23 -7.41 -8.21
CA LEU A 8 -0.63 -6.10 -8.43
C LEU A 8 0.60 -5.93 -7.53
N THR A 9 1.59 -5.22 -8.07
CA THR A 9 2.73 -4.71 -7.30
C THR A 9 2.77 -3.20 -7.47
N VAL A 10 2.80 -2.47 -6.36
CA VAL A 10 2.86 -1.00 -6.34
C VAL A 10 4.15 -0.61 -5.62
N THR A 11 4.99 0.18 -6.28
CA THR A 11 6.16 0.79 -5.67
C THR A 11 5.88 2.28 -5.47
N LEU A 12 5.94 2.74 -4.22
CA LEU A 12 5.93 4.15 -3.88
C LEU A 12 7.37 4.61 -3.77
N GLU A 13 7.72 5.63 -4.54
CA GLU A 13 9.02 6.31 -4.49
C GLU A 13 8.90 7.60 -3.68
N GLY A 14 9.84 7.81 -2.79
CA GLY A 14 9.93 8.99 -1.94
C GLY A 14 11.36 9.51 -1.88
N VAL A 15 11.65 10.29 -0.84
CA VAL A 15 12.98 10.83 -0.57
C VAL A 15 13.35 10.38 0.83
N GLY A 16 14.30 9.46 0.95
CA GLY A 16 14.75 8.93 2.24
C GLY A 16 15.65 9.90 3.00
N GLY A 17 15.94 9.60 4.27
CA GLY A 17 16.80 10.43 5.10
C GLY A 17 16.91 9.96 6.54
N HIS A 18 17.56 10.77 7.38
CA HIS A 18 17.70 10.46 8.80
C HIS A 18 16.34 10.61 9.52
N GLY A 19 15.97 9.63 10.36
CA GLY A 19 14.66 9.59 11.02
C GLY A 19 14.38 10.77 11.97
N SER A 20 15.42 11.50 12.39
CA SER A 20 15.27 12.74 13.18
C SER A 20 15.05 14.01 12.34
N MET A 21 15.12 13.91 10.99
CA MET A 21 14.99 15.05 10.07
C MET A 21 13.88 14.82 9.03
N PRO A 22 12.64 14.49 9.44
CA PRO A 22 11.57 14.14 8.50
C PRO A 22 11.18 15.27 7.54
N HIS A 23 11.38 16.53 7.95
CA HIS A 23 11.07 17.71 7.12
C HIS A 23 11.96 17.86 5.88
N LEU A 24 13.04 17.08 5.78
CA LEU A 24 13.92 17.01 4.60
C LEU A 24 13.61 15.80 3.71
N THR A 25 12.56 15.05 4.04
CA THR A 25 12.23 13.75 3.41
C THR A 25 10.80 13.77 2.84
N VAL A 26 10.54 12.81 1.97
CA VAL A 26 9.18 12.46 1.51
C VAL A 26 8.98 11.01 1.86
N ASP A 27 8.29 10.73 2.97
CA ASP A 27 8.23 9.41 3.58
C ASP A 27 7.27 8.45 2.84
N PRO A 28 7.78 7.44 2.11
CA PRO A 28 6.94 6.50 1.38
C PRO A 28 6.32 5.44 2.29
N LEU A 29 6.85 5.19 3.50
CA LEU A 29 6.27 4.24 4.45
C LEU A 29 4.94 4.78 4.99
N VAL A 30 4.90 6.06 5.37
CA VAL A 30 3.64 6.71 5.81
C VAL A 30 2.62 6.78 4.67
N ALA A 31 3.08 7.12 3.46
CA ALA A 31 2.21 7.13 2.28
C ALA A 31 1.63 5.73 2.00
N ALA A 32 2.44 4.68 2.05
CA ALA A 32 1.97 3.30 1.84
C ALA A 32 0.97 2.85 2.90
N ALA A 33 1.22 3.14 4.18
CA ALA A 33 0.28 2.83 5.26
C ALA A 33 -1.08 3.54 5.05
N SER A 34 -1.04 4.80 4.63
CA SER A 34 -2.25 5.57 4.30
C SER A 34 -3.01 4.95 3.13
N MET A 35 -2.29 4.49 2.10
CA MET A 35 -2.87 3.80 0.95
C MET A 35 -3.56 2.49 1.37
N VAL A 36 -2.96 1.70 2.26
CA VAL A 36 -3.59 0.46 2.78
C VAL A 36 -4.95 0.77 3.41
N MET A 37 -5.03 1.80 4.26
CA MET A 37 -6.28 2.21 4.89
C MET A 37 -7.31 2.71 3.87
N ALA A 38 -6.88 3.51 2.91
CA ALA A 38 -7.75 4.03 1.87
C ALA A 38 -8.33 2.94 0.97
N LEU A 39 -7.53 1.92 0.61
CA LEU A 39 -7.96 0.80 -0.23
C LEU A 39 -9.15 0.03 0.35
N GLN A 40 -9.30 -0.01 1.67
CA GLN A 40 -10.44 -0.68 2.32
C GLN A 40 -11.78 -0.02 1.95
N THR A 41 -11.75 1.29 1.67
CA THR A 41 -12.95 2.04 1.30
C THR A 41 -13.45 1.69 -0.10
N VAL A 42 -12.60 1.16 -0.99
CA VAL A 42 -12.99 0.83 -2.37
C VAL A 42 -14.10 -0.22 -2.37
N VAL A 43 -13.89 -1.35 -1.70
CA VAL A 43 -14.92 -2.39 -1.61
C VAL A 43 -16.13 -1.89 -0.82
N ALA A 44 -15.90 -1.20 0.30
CA ALA A 44 -16.97 -0.79 1.20
C ALA A 44 -17.88 0.32 0.64
N ARG A 45 -17.39 1.15 -0.29
CA ARG A 45 -18.08 2.38 -0.74
C ARG A 45 -18.30 2.47 -2.25
N ASN A 46 -17.55 1.72 -3.06
CA ASN A 46 -17.58 1.87 -4.52
C ASN A 46 -18.13 0.64 -5.26
N ILE A 47 -18.36 -0.48 -4.59
CA ILE A 47 -18.90 -1.72 -5.18
C ILE A 47 -20.36 -1.87 -4.75
N ASP A 48 -21.23 -2.32 -5.67
CA ASP A 48 -22.63 -2.63 -5.34
C ASP A 48 -22.67 -3.72 -4.25
N THR A 49 -23.55 -3.54 -3.26
CA THR A 49 -23.75 -4.51 -2.18
C THR A 49 -24.13 -5.93 -2.64
N GLN A 50 -24.63 -6.08 -3.87
CA GLN A 50 -24.97 -7.36 -4.48
C GLN A 50 -23.81 -7.98 -5.26
N GLU A 51 -22.74 -7.23 -5.52
CA GLU A 51 -21.53 -7.70 -6.19
C GLU A 51 -20.46 -8.13 -5.17
N ALA A 52 -19.65 -9.13 -5.52
CA ALA A 52 -18.59 -9.64 -4.66
C ALA A 52 -17.24 -9.14 -5.15
N ALA A 53 -16.58 -8.28 -4.38
CA ALA A 53 -15.21 -7.85 -4.66
C ALA A 53 -14.33 -8.01 -3.43
N VAL A 54 -13.04 -8.31 -3.65
CA VAL A 54 -12.03 -8.42 -2.59
C VAL A 54 -10.78 -7.68 -3.01
N VAL A 55 -10.27 -6.83 -2.11
CA VAL A 55 -8.98 -6.17 -2.24
C VAL A 55 -8.13 -6.59 -1.05
N THR A 56 -7.05 -7.32 -1.31
CA THR A 56 -6.13 -7.79 -0.27
C THR A 56 -4.77 -7.14 -0.46
N VAL A 57 -4.25 -6.48 0.58
CA VAL A 57 -2.83 -6.10 0.66
C VAL A 57 -2.08 -7.26 1.33
N GLY A 58 -1.39 -8.07 0.53
CA GLY A 58 -0.69 -9.26 0.99
C GLY A 58 0.71 -8.99 1.55
N ALA A 59 1.33 -7.88 1.16
CA ALA A 59 2.60 -7.45 1.71
C ALA A 59 2.76 -5.92 1.65
N LEU A 60 3.41 -5.37 2.68
CA LEU A 60 3.96 -4.02 2.72
C LEU A 60 5.42 -4.14 3.19
N GLN A 61 6.36 -3.69 2.36
CA GLN A 61 7.79 -3.64 2.70
C GLN A 61 8.33 -2.23 2.52
N ALA A 62 8.91 -1.65 3.57
CA ALA A 62 9.63 -0.38 3.47
C ALA A 62 10.67 -0.26 4.58
N GLY A 63 11.89 0.15 4.22
CA GLY A 63 12.99 0.34 5.17
C GLY A 63 13.55 -0.96 5.77
N GLN A 64 14.59 -0.80 6.59
CA GLN A 64 15.24 -1.88 7.36
C GLN A 64 15.69 -1.38 8.73
N ALA A 65 16.28 -0.18 8.78
CA ALA A 65 16.72 0.45 10.02
C ALA A 65 15.61 1.28 10.67
N ALA A 66 15.53 1.26 12.00
CA ALA A 66 14.50 1.98 12.76
C ALA A 66 14.70 3.51 12.79
N ASN A 67 15.87 4.01 12.39
CA ASN A 67 16.25 5.42 12.43
C ASN A 67 16.46 6.04 11.04
N VAL A 68 15.98 5.39 9.98
CA VAL A 68 16.11 5.85 8.59
C VAL A 68 14.74 5.84 7.92
N ILE A 69 14.36 6.97 7.31
CA ILE A 69 13.19 7.05 6.44
C ILE A 69 13.59 6.45 5.07
N PRO A 70 12.86 5.43 4.57
CA PRO A 70 13.24 4.74 3.35
C PRO A 70 12.99 5.59 2.10
N GLN A 71 13.67 5.26 0.99
CA GLN A 71 13.41 5.86 -0.32
C GLN A 71 12.23 5.22 -1.05
N GLN A 72 11.83 4.01 -0.67
CA GLN A 72 10.72 3.31 -1.32
C GLN A 72 9.89 2.49 -0.33
N ALA A 73 8.62 2.29 -0.69
CA ALA A 73 7.74 1.30 -0.09
C ALA A 73 7.12 0.43 -1.19
N LEU A 74 7.07 -0.88 -0.97
CA LEU A 74 6.49 -1.85 -1.90
C LEU A 74 5.21 -2.42 -1.30
N LEU A 75 4.13 -2.42 -2.07
CA LEU A 75 2.90 -3.13 -1.76
C LEU A 75 2.69 -4.25 -2.79
N ARG A 76 2.29 -5.44 -2.31
CA ARG A 76 1.78 -6.51 -3.17
C ARG A 76 0.33 -6.77 -2.83
N LEU A 77 -0.52 -6.79 -3.85
CA LEU A 77 -1.96 -6.88 -3.71
C LEU A 77 -2.53 -8.03 -4.53
N SER A 78 -3.67 -8.55 -4.08
CA SER A 78 -4.53 -9.45 -4.84
C SER A 78 -5.93 -8.87 -4.92
N LEU A 79 -6.50 -8.87 -6.12
CA LEU A 79 -7.84 -8.38 -6.41
C LEU A 79 -8.71 -9.54 -6.94
N ARG A 80 -9.99 -9.52 -6.57
CA ARG A 80 -11.03 -10.44 -7.07
C ARG A 80 -12.34 -9.66 -7.25
N ALA A 81 -13.08 -9.98 -8.30
CA ALA A 81 -14.41 -9.43 -8.62
C ALA A 81 -15.26 -10.51 -9.30
#